data_AF-A0A531KBD1-F1
#
_entry.id   AF-A0A531KBD1-F1
#
_cell.length_a   1.000
_cell.length_b   1.000
_cell.length_c   1.000
_cell.angle_alpha   90.00
_cell.angle_beta   90.00
_cell.angle_gamma   90.00
#
_symmetry.space_group_name_H-M   'P 1'
#
loop_
_entity.id
_entity.type
_entity.pdbx_description
1 polymer ?
#
loop_
_entity_poly.entity_id
_entity_poly.type
_entity_poly.pdbx_seq_one_letter_code
_entity_poly.pdbx_strand_id
1 'polypeptide(L)' 'MKKYSKFAIAPMMDWTDRHCRFLHRQLTRRALLYSEMVVADAVIHGER' A
#
# COMPACT_ATOMS: atom_id res chain seq x y z
N MET A 1 15.87 11.45 12.09
CA MET A 1 16.10 11.43 10.63
C MET A 1 15.01 10.58 9.97
N LYS A 2 14.04 11.18 9.26
CA LYS A 2 13.00 10.43 8.53
C LYS A 2 13.66 9.62 7.41
N LYS A 3 13.53 8.29 7.45
CA LYS A 3 14.05 7.38 6.44
C LYS A 3 13.06 7.36 5.27
N TYR A 4 13.27 8.21 4.27
CA TYR A 4 12.46 8.18 3.05
C TYR A 4 12.82 6.94 2.24
N SER A 5 11.84 6.09 1.94
CA SER A 5 12.08 4.98 1.03
C SER A 5 12.31 5.56 -0.36
N LYS A 6 13.47 5.26 -0.97
CA LYS A 6 13.83 5.72 -2.33
C LYS A 6 12.90 5.15 -3.41
N PHE A 7 12.06 4.19 -3.05
CA PHE A 7 11.17 3.49 -3.96
C PHE A 7 9.83 3.22 -3.26
N ALA A 8 8.74 3.58 -3.93
CA ALA A 8 7.39 3.40 -3.43
C ALA A 8 6.49 2.84 -4.53
N ILE A 9 5.50 2.04 -4.13
CA ILE A 9 4.54 1.42 -5.05
C ILE A 9 3.22 2.16 -4.91
N ALA A 10 2.74 2.72 -6.02
CA ALA A 10 1.51 3.50 -6.04
C ALA A 10 0.28 2.67 -5.61
N PRO A 11 -0.68 3.28 -4.91
CA PRO A 11 -1.97 2.64 -4.62
C PRO A 11 -2.78 2.53 -5.91
N MET A 12 -3.13 1.30 -6.33
CA MET A 12 -4.02 1.05 -7.47
C MET A 12 -5.16 0.15 -7.01
N MET A 13 -6.39 0.65 -7.09
CA MET A 13 -7.62 -0.07 -6.76
C MET A 13 -7.78 -1.25 -7.73
N ASP A 14 -8.15 -2.43 -7.23
CA ASP A 14 -8.45 -3.66 -8.02
C ASP A 14 -7.25 -4.33 -8.74
N TRP A 15 -6.05 -3.73 -8.72
CA TRP A 15 -4.82 -4.33 -9.29
C TRP A 15 -3.75 -4.64 -8.23
N THR A 16 -3.80 -3.97 -7.06
CA THR A 16 -2.79 -4.14 -5.98
C THR A 16 -3.30 -5.02 -4.83
N ASP A 17 -4.01 -6.09 -5.18
CA ASP A 17 -4.49 -7.06 -4.21
C ASP A 17 -3.31 -7.74 -3.49
N ARG A 18 -3.58 -8.41 -2.36
CA ARG A 18 -2.62 -9.01 -1.40
C ARG A 18 -1.45 -9.74 -2.06
N HIS A 19 -1.70 -10.38 -3.21
CA HIS A 19 -0.72 -11.09 -4.03
C HIS A 19 0.36 -10.18 -4.62
N CYS A 20 -0.01 -8.98 -5.11
CA CYS A 20 0.92 -8.02 -5.69
C CYS A 20 1.84 -7.43 -4.61
N ARG A 21 1.30 -7.13 -3.42
CA ARG A 21 2.10 -6.70 -2.26
C ARG A 21 3.07 -7.77 -1.77
N PHE A 22 2.67 -9.04 -1.81
CA PHE A 22 3.55 -10.16 -1.46
C PHE A 22 4.71 -10.30 -2.46
N LEU A 23 4.43 -10.28 -3.76
CA LEU A 23 5.45 -10.31 -4.81
C LEU A 23 6.44 -9.15 -4.66
N HIS A 24 5.93 -7.92 -4.51
CA HIS A 24 6.77 -6.75 -4.30
C HIS A 24 7.64 -6.84 -3.04
N ARG A 25 7.14 -7.46 -1.96
CA ARG A 25 7.93 -7.68 -0.74
C ARG A 25 9.06 -8.70 -0.93
N GLN A 26 8.85 -9.71 -1.78
CA GLN A 26 9.91 -10.66 -2.16
C GLN A 26 10.97 -10.00 -3.06
N LEU A 27 10.56 -9.08 -3.94
CA LEU A 27 11.49 -8.35 -4.82
C LEU A 27 12.28 -7.26 -4.09
N THR A 28 11.68 -6.62 -3.07
CA THR A 28 12.34 -5.54 -2.33
C THR A 28 11.85 -5.45 -0.88
N ARG A 29 12.80 -5.68 0.04
CA ARG A 29 12.55 -5.60 1.49
C ARG A 29 12.35 -4.18 2.01
N ARG A 30 12.72 -3.15 1.23
CA ARG A 30 12.77 -1.75 1.68
C ARG A 30 11.80 -0.81 0.97
N ALA A 31 11.08 -1.28 -0.05
CA ALA A 31 10.06 -0.47 -0.71
C ALA A 31 8.91 -0.09 0.22
N LEU A 32 8.45 1.15 0.10
CA LEU A 32 7.22 1.61 0.72
C LEU A 32 6.03 1.08 -0.10
N LEU A 33 5.14 0.33 0.54
CA LEU A 33 3.95 -0.23 -0.08
C LEU A 33 2.74 0.56 0.41
N TYR A 34 2.02 1.21 -0.50
CA TYR A 34 0.72 1.79 -0.18
C TYR A 34 -0.38 0.72 -0.27
N SER A 35 -1.34 0.76 0.64
CA SER A 35 -2.57 -0.03 0.53
C SER A 35 -3.48 0.56 -0.54
N GLU A 36 -4.55 -0.15 -0.88
CA GLU A 36 -5.60 0.40 -1.74
C GLU A 36 -6.12 1.73 -1.20
N MET A 37 -6.59 2.57 -2.13
CA MET A 37 -7.19 3.84 -1.77
C MET A 37 -8.48 3.58 -0.99
N VAL A 38 -8.52 4.02 0.27
CA VAL A 38 -9.73 3.98 1.09
C VAL A 38 -10.33 5.38 1.13
N VAL A 39 -11.61 5.51 0.79
CA VAL A 39 -12.33 6.78 0.82
C VAL A 39 -12.46 7.24 2.28
N ALA A 40 -12.23 8.53 2.55
CA ALA A 40 -12.24 9.07 3.91
C ALA A 40 -13.55 8.75 4.67
N ASP A 41 -14.68 8.81 3.97
CA ASP A 41 -15.99 8.50 4.55
C ASP A 41 -16.11 7.04 5.03
N ALA A 42 -15.52 6.11 4.28
CA ALA A 42 -15.43 4.70 4.67
C ALA A 42 -14.49 4.47 5.86
N VAL A 43 -13.50 5.35 6.09
CA VAL A 43 -12.64 5.28 7.29
C VAL A 43 -13.38 5.79 8.53
N ILE A 44 -14.25 6.79 8.38
CA ILE A 44 -14.96 7.45 9.48
C ILE A 44 -16.21 6.66 9.89
N HIS A 45 -16.94 6.14 8.91
CA HIS A 45 -18.24 5.47 9.10
C HIS A 45 -18.21 3.96 8.80
N GLY A 46 -17.08 3.41 8.37
CA GLY A 46 -16.95 1.98 8.11
C GLY A 46 -17.01 1.17 9.40
N GLU A 47 -17.85 0.14 9.41
CA GLU A 47 -17.88 -0.89 10.44
C GLU A 47 -16.48 -1.53 10.54
N ARG A 48 -15.97 -1.59 11.77
CA ARG A 48 -14.60 -1.99 12.08
C ARG A 48 -14.41 -3.50 12.14
#